data_AF-A0A6B3F5N8-F1
#
_entry.id   AF-A0A6B3F5N8-F1
#
_cell.length_a   1.000
_cell.length_b   1.000
_cell.length_c   1.000
_cell.angle_alpha   90.00
_cell.angle_beta   90.00
_cell.angle_gamma   90.00
#
_symmetry.space_group_name_H-M   'P 1'
#
loop_
_entity.id
_entity.type
_entity.pdbx_description
1 polymer ?
#
loop_
_entity_poly.entity_id
_entity_poly.type
_entity_poly.pdbx_seq_one_letter_code
_entity_poly.pdbx_strand_id
1 'polypeptide(L)' 'EETGGAFAPNAEIDEIRWLPPEAAAKLLTEARDRALLAQGLRELALGGG' A
#
# COMPACT_ATOMS: atom_id res chain seq x y z
N GLU A 1 12.14 14.90 -9.81
CA GLU A 1 10.97 14.08 -9.43
C GLU A 1 10.29 13.66 -10.71
N GLU A 2 10.07 12.36 -10.92
CA GLU A 2 9.29 11.83 -12.05
C GLU A 2 7.94 11.39 -11.48
N THR A 3 6.91 12.19 -11.72
CA THR A 3 5.52 11.94 -11.28
C THR A 3 4.62 11.56 -12.46
N GLY A 4 5.18 11.36 -13.65
CA GLY A 4 4.47 11.21 -14.92
C GLY A 4 4.32 9.78 -15.44
N GLY A 5 4.82 8.77 -14.71
CA GLY A 5 4.66 7.36 -15.08
C GLY A 5 3.24 6.83 -14.85
N ALA A 6 2.68 6.12 -15.83
CA ALA A 6 1.45 5.35 -15.69
C ALA A 6 1.76 3.85 -15.56
N PHE A 7 1.01 3.13 -14.72
CA PHE A 7 1.14 1.69 -14.59
C PHE A 7 0.61 0.98 -15.84
N ALA A 8 1.39 0.02 -16.35
CA ALA A 8 0.97 -0.95 -17.35
C ALA A 8 1.16 -2.37 -16.77
N PRO A 9 0.12 -3.23 -16.79
CA PRO A 9 0.24 -4.61 -16.34
C PRO A 9 1.37 -5.36 -17.03
N ASN A 10 1.99 -6.30 -16.31
CA ASN A 10 3.08 -7.12 -16.81
C ASN A 10 3.00 -8.55 -16.26
N ALA A 11 4.02 -9.36 -16.51
CA ALA A 11 4.02 -10.77 -16.10
C ALA A 11 4.09 -10.99 -14.57
N GLU A 12 4.49 -9.98 -13.80
CA GLU A 12 4.61 -10.05 -12.35
C GLU A 12 3.44 -9.36 -11.64
N ILE A 13 2.93 -8.26 -12.20
CA ILE A 13 1.91 -7.42 -11.59
C ILE A 13 0.78 -7.17 -12.58
N ASP A 14 -0.42 -7.64 -12.21
CA ASP A 14 -1.62 -7.48 -13.01
C ASP A 14 -2.30 -6.11 -12.80
N GLU A 15 -2.21 -5.54 -11.59
CA GLU A 15 -2.96 -4.35 -11.20
C GLU A 15 -2.33 -3.57 -10.05
N ILE A 16 -2.51 -2.24 -10.05
CA ILE A 16 -2.23 -1.36 -8.91
C ILE A 16 -3.51 -0.62 -8.52
N ARG A 17 -3.82 -0.61 -7.21
CA ARG A 17 -4.96 0.09 -6.62
C ARG A 17 -4.53 0.96 -5.46
N TRP A 18 -5.09 2.17 -5.38
CA TRP A 18 -5.02 3.01 -4.18
C TRP A 18 -6.30 2.82 -3.37
N LEU A 19 -6.17 2.35 -2.14
CA LEU A 19 -7.30 1.98 -1.28
C LEU A 19 -7.14 2.58 0.12
N PRO A 20 -8.25 2.80 0.84
CA PRO A 20 -8.20 3.01 2.28
C PRO A 20 -7.48 1.84 2.98
N PRO A 21 -6.74 2.08 4.06
CA PRO A 21 -5.92 1.04 4.70
C PRO A 21 -6.73 -0.17 5.17
N GLU A 22 -7.97 0.03 5.62
CA GLU A 22 -8.87 -1.04 6.06
C GLU A 22 -9.30 -1.94 4.90
N ALA A 23 -9.40 -1.39 3.69
CA ALA A 23 -9.70 -2.15 2.48
C ALA A 23 -8.45 -2.89 1.99
N ALA A 24 -7.27 -2.25 2.01
CA ALA A 24 -6.01 -2.90 1.66
C ALA A 24 -5.69 -4.09 2.59
N ALA A 25 -5.91 -3.93 3.90
CA ALA A 25 -5.67 -4.98 4.89
C ALA A 25 -6.46 -6.28 4.64
N LYS A 26 -7.64 -6.19 4.00
CA LYS A 26 -8.48 -7.34 3.64
C LYS A 26 -7.94 -8.12 2.43
N LEU A 27 -7.12 -7.48 1.59
CA LEU A 27 -6.54 -8.08 0.38
C LEU A 27 -5.19 -8.72 0.64
N LEU A 28 -4.45 -8.26 1.66
CA LEU A 28 -3.16 -8.84 2.05
C LEU A 28 -3.35 -10.27 2.55
N THR A 29 -2.68 -11.22 1.92
CA THR A 29 -2.69 -12.63 2.31
C THR A 29 -1.75 -12.86 3.51
N GLU A 30 -0.57 -12.26 3.49
CA GLU A 30 0.47 -12.44 4.51
C GLU A 30 0.20 -11.64 5.80
N ALA A 31 0.29 -12.32 6.94
CA ALA A 31 0.07 -11.70 8.25
C ALA A 31 1.12 -10.63 8.59
N ARG A 32 2.37 -10.84 8.16
CA ARG A 32 3.46 -9.87 8.30
C ARG A 32 3.11 -8.56 7.60
N ASP A 33 2.56 -8.64 6.40
CA ASP A 33 2.30 -7.45 5.59
C ASP A 33 1.16 -6.62 6.18
N ARG A 34 0.15 -7.27 6.79
CA ARG A 34 -0.87 -6.58 7.60
C ARG A 34 -0.27 -5.87 8.81
N ALA A 35 0.71 -6.50 9.48
CA ALA A 35 1.40 -5.89 10.61
C ALA A 35 2.23 -4.67 10.21
N LEU A 36 2.93 -4.75 9.06
CA LEU A 36 3.69 -3.64 8.48
C LEU A 36 2.77 -2.48 8.08
N LEU A 37 1.64 -2.76 7.43
CA LEU A 37 0.64 -1.73 7.11
C LEU A 37 0.17 -1.00 8.37
N ALA A 38 -0.19 -1.75 9.43
CA ALA A 38 -0.62 -1.15 10.69
C ALA A 38 0.49 -0.31 11.35
N GLN A 39 1.76 -0.72 11.24
CA GLN A 39 2.90 0.06 11.72
C GLN A 39 3.06 1.37 10.93
N GLY A 40 3.06 1.31 9.60
CA GLY A 40 3.20 2.50 8.76
C GLY A 40 2.12 3.55 9.04
N LEU A 41 0.86 3.13 9.28
CA LEU A 41 -0.21 4.06 9.65
C LEU A 41 0.05 4.76 10.99
N ARG A 42 0.58 4.04 11.99
CA ARG A 42 0.96 4.64 13.27
C ARG A 42 2.08 5.66 13.08
N GLU A 43 3.08 5.33 12.28
CA GLU A 43 4.21 6.24 12.02
C GLU A 43 3.76 7.49 11.27
N LEU A 44 2.89 7.37 10.26
CA LEU A 44 2.31 8.51 9.56
C LEU A 44 1.47 9.40 10.49
N ALA A 45 0.71 8.81 11.40
CA ALA A 45 -0.06 9.57 12.39
C ALA A 45 0.81 10.31 13.41
N LEU A 46 2.03 9.81 13.67
CA LEU A 46 3.00 10.42 14.60
C LEU A 46 3.94 11.42 13.93
N GLY A 47 4.19 11.27 12.62
CA GLY A 47 5.06 12.15 11.82
C GLY A 47 4.31 13.30 11.11
N GLY A 48 2.98 13.27 11.11
CA GLY A 48 2.14 14.36 10.61
C GLY A 48 1.94 15.45 11.67
N GLY A 49 3.00 16.21 11.97
CA GLY A 49 2.99 17.42 12.81
C GLY A 49 3.76 18.55 12.14
#